data_AF-A0A925HS79-F1
#
_entry.id   AF-A0A925HS79-F1
#
_cell.length_a   1.000
_cell.length_b   1.000
_cell.length_c   1.000
_cell.angle_alpha   90.00
_cell.angle_beta   90.00
_cell.angle_gamma   90.00
#
_symmetry.space_group_name_H-M   'P 1'
#
loop_
_entity.id
_entity.type
_entity.pdbx_description
1 polymer ?
#
loop_
_entity_poly.entity_id
_entity_poly.type
_entity_poly.pdbx_seq_one_letter_code
_entity_poly.pdbx_strand_id
1 'polypeptide(L)'
;MHIFSLHGRRRSDVGTRHILSALVAVAALSACSDKKSGPTGLTDPAGSIALTVSGSGTGSGRIMSTPSGISCSLSAGALSGICSARFPAGAVVTLSPEPGATSVFLAFGGDCALTSCQTTMQAPRVVTATFVPNFLSVVANAASVGGGRIVSTPAGIDCILNGTAPGTGSCSSSFPLGTEVSLMQEPSAGAVFGSWSANCTGDPCV
;
A
#
# COMPACT_ATOMS: atom_id res chain seq x y z
N MET A 1 -6.03 -35.38 42.14
CA MET A 1 -5.40 -36.69 42.43
C MET A 1 -5.48 -37.54 41.15
N HIS A 2 -4.40 -38.25 40.78
CA HIS A 2 -4.05 -38.85 39.45
C HIS A 2 -3.49 -37.81 38.45
N ILE A 3 -2.18 -37.64 38.22
CA ILE A 3 -1.09 -38.54 37.72
C ILE A 3 -1.43 -39.15 36.35
N PHE A 4 -0.78 -38.71 35.27
CA PHE A 4 0.23 -39.50 34.54
C PHE A 4 0.99 -38.67 33.48
N SER A 5 2.31 -38.67 33.65
CA SER A 5 3.35 -38.21 32.73
C SER A 5 3.72 -39.35 31.78
N LEU A 6 3.93 -39.08 30.48
CA LEU A 6 4.75 -39.94 29.63
C LEU A 6 5.56 -39.10 28.63
N HIS A 7 6.88 -39.08 28.87
CA HIS A 7 7.91 -38.72 27.90
C HIS A 7 8.12 -39.87 26.91
N GLY A 8 8.10 -39.57 25.60
CA GLY A 8 8.52 -40.49 24.54
C GLY A 8 9.76 -39.97 23.82
N ARG A 9 10.95 -40.48 24.19
CA ARG A 9 12.14 -40.51 23.31
C ARG A 9 12.16 -41.84 22.57
N ARG A 10 12.42 -41.85 21.26
CA ARG A 10 13.14 -42.96 20.59
C ARG A 10 14.10 -42.43 19.53
N ARG A 11 15.36 -42.82 19.71
CA ARG A 11 16.44 -42.86 18.70
C ARG A 11 16.30 -44.14 17.88
N SER A 12 16.62 -44.08 16.59
CA SER A 12 17.02 -45.17 15.69
C SER A 12 17.50 -44.50 14.39
N ASP A 13 18.51 -44.92 13.63
CA ASP A 13 19.58 -45.92 13.79
C ASP A 13 20.62 -45.59 12.69
N VAL A 14 21.86 -46.01 12.88
CA VAL A 14 22.99 -45.80 11.95
C VAL A 14 23.13 -47.05 11.07
N GLY A 15 23.08 -46.89 9.74
CA GLY A 15 23.20 -48.00 8.78
C GLY A 15 24.17 -47.71 7.65
N THR A 16 25.40 -48.18 7.80
CA THR A 16 26.52 -48.21 6.85
C THR A 16 26.29 -49.20 5.70
N ARG A 17 26.73 -48.89 4.45
CA ARG A 17 27.46 -49.83 3.55
C ARG A 17 27.89 -49.23 2.18
N HIS A 18 29.20 -49.33 1.93
CA HIS A 18 29.93 -49.23 0.64
C HIS A 18 29.42 -50.27 -0.39
N ILE A 19 29.65 -50.27 -1.72
CA ILE A 19 30.86 -50.12 -2.58
C ILE A 19 30.34 -50.04 -4.04
N LEU A 20 30.92 -49.26 -4.96
CA LEU A 20 31.37 -49.72 -6.30
C LEU A 20 31.96 -48.62 -7.16
N SER A 21 33.18 -48.92 -7.58
CA SER A 21 34.15 -48.17 -8.37
C SER A 21 33.72 -47.94 -9.81
N ALA A 22 34.10 -46.78 -10.37
CA ALA A 22 34.33 -46.62 -11.80
C ALA A 22 35.58 -45.73 -12.02
N LEU A 23 36.66 -46.38 -12.46
CA LEU A 23 37.84 -45.77 -13.10
C LEU A 23 37.55 -45.57 -14.60
N VAL A 24 38.35 -44.70 -15.25
CA VAL A 24 38.56 -44.43 -16.71
C VAL A 24 38.36 -42.93 -16.97
N ALA A 25 39.24 -42.15 -17.61
CA ALA A 25 40.58 -42.32 -18.16
C ALA A 25 41.26 -40.93 -18.29
N VAL A 26 42.59 -40.93 -18.37
CA VAL A 26 43.45 -39.77 -18.65
C VAL A 26 43.46 -39.50 -20.16
N ALA A 27 43.32 -38.23 -20.57
CA ALA A 27 43.82 -37.74 -21.87
C ALA A 27 44.29 -36.29 -21.72
N ALA A 28 45.54 -36.05 -22.10
CA ALA A 28 46.22 -34.76 -22.02
C ALA A 28 46.10 -33.96 -23.32
N LEU A 29 46.07 -32.62 -23.16
CA LEU A 29 46.53 -31.55 -24.05
C LEU A 29 46.01 -31.53 -25.51
N SER A 30 45.05 -30.63 -25.76
CA SER A 30 45.05 -29.85 -26.99
C SER A 30 44.83 -28.38 -26.67
N ALA A 31 45.91 -27.59 -26.75
CA ALA A 31 45.84 -26.15 -26.80
C ALA A 31 45.29 -25.74 -28.17
N CYS A 32 44.07 -25.21 -28.21
CA CYS A 32 43.61 -24.39 -29.33
C CYS A 32 43.73 -22.93 -28.90
N SER A 33 44.64 -22.21 -29.54
CA SER A 33 44.72 -20.76 -29.45
C SER A 33 43.55 -20.15 -30.21
N ASP A 34 42.45 -19.84 -29.53
CA ASP A 34 41.48 -18.89 -30.07
C ASP A 34 41.95 -17.47 -29.77
N LYS A 35 42.73 -16.92 -30.71
CA LYS A 35 42.70 -15.47 -30.92
C LYS A 35 41.27 -15.12 -31.37
N LYS A 36 40.73 -14.03 -30.82
CA LYS A 36 39.49 -13.32 -31.24
C LYS A 36 38.25 -13.94 -30.57
N SER A 37 37.60 -13.30 -29.61
CA SER A 37 37.20 -11.90 -29.61
C SER A 37 37.01 -11.50 -28.14
N GLY A 38 37.55 -10.36 -27.71
CA GLY A 38 36.98 -9.71 -26.53
C GLY A 38 35.47 -9.58 -26.72
N PRO A 39 34.66 -9.56 -25.66
CA PRO A 39 33.24 -9.29 -25.84
C PRO A 39 33.17 -8.01 -26.65
N THR A 40 32.70 -8.12 -27.88
CA THR A 40 32.28 -6.99 -28.69
C THR A 40 31.43 -6.18 -27.76
N GLY A 41 32.00 -5.08 -27.28
CA GLY A 41 31.30 -4.11 -26.49
C GLY A 41 30.11 -3.72 -27.35
N LEU A 42 28.94 -4.27 -27.00
CA LEU A 42 27.72 -3.55 -27.19
C LEU A 42 28.00 -2.25 -26.44
N THR A 43 28.33 -1.21 -27.19
CA THR A 43 28.40 0.14 -26.68
C THR A 43 27.03 0.44 -26.08
N ASP A 44 26.90 0.17 -24.77
CA ASP A 44 25.79 0.65 -23.95
C ASP A 44 25.84 2.18 -24.09
N PRO A 45 24.84 2.79 -24.73
CA PRO A 45 24.91 4.21 -25.04
C PRO A 45 24.86 4.95 -23.70
N ALA A 46 26.01 5.46 -23.25
CA ALA A 46 26.16 6.34 -22.08
C ALA A 46 25.28 5.96 -20.87
N GLY A 47 25.76 4.99 -20.08
CA GLY A 47 25.39 4.72 -18.68
C GLY A 47 23.94 5.02 -18.30
N SER A 48 23.06 4.03 -18.38
CA SER A 48 21.70 4.14 -17.83
C SER A 48 21.67 3.82 -16.34
N ILE A 49 20.93 4.61 -15.55
CA ILE A 49 20.85 4.54 -14.09
C ILE A 49 19.42 4.20 -13.66
N ALA A 50 19.28 3.27 -12.71
CA ALA A 50 17.98 2.80 -12.25
C ALA A 50 17.31 3.78 -11.26
N LEU A 51 16.03 4.06 -11.50
CA LEU A 51 15.13 4.71 -10.54
C LEU A 51 14.05 3.69 -10.17
N THR A 52 13.86 3.46 -8.87
CA THR A 52 12.85 2.54 -8.34
C THR A 52 11.89 3.30 -7.43
N VAL A 53 10.59 3.05 -7.59
CA VAL A 53 9.54 3.58 -6.73
C VAL A 53 9.10 2.52 -5.73
N SER A 54 9.13 2.85 -4.45
CA SER A 54 8.48 2.11 -3.35
C SER A 54 7.14 2.74 -2.99
N GLY A 55 6.20 1.94 -2.48
CA GLY A 55 4.90 2.41 -2.02
C GLY A 55 4.78 2.42 -0.51
N SER A 56 4.03 3.37 0.04
CA SER A 56 3.67 3.44 1.45
C SER A 56 2.27 4.05 1.66
N GLY A 57 1.75 3.88 2.87
CA GLY A 57 0.40 4.30 3.24
C GLY A 57 -0.67 3.30 2.82
N THR A 58 -1.90 3.54 3.25
CA THR A 58 -3.06 2.67 3.00
C THR A 58 -3.95 3.14 1.84
N GLY A 59 -3.61 4.28 1.24
CA GLY A 59 -4.34 4.84 0.11
C GLY A 59 -4.00 4.16 -1.23
N SER A 60 -4.58 4.68 -2.29
CA SER A 60 -4.34 4.27 -3.66
C SER A 60 -3.93 5.44 -4.55
N GLY A 61 -3.24 5.14 -5.64
CA GLY A 61 -2.84 6.14 -6.63
C GLY A 61 -1.92 5.57 -7.69
N ARG A 62 -1.42 6.44 -8.56
CA ARG A 62 -0.48 6.10 -9.63
C ARG A 62 0.69 7.07 -9.60
N ILE A 63 1.88 6.59 -9.93
CA ILE A 63 3.06 7.42 -10.20
C ILE A 63 3.48 7.23 -11.65
N MET A 64 3.68 8.35 -12.35
CA MET A 64 4.19 8.41 -13.71
C MET A 64 5.52 9.20 -13.72
N SER A 65 6.43 8.90 -14.65
CA SER A 65 7.65 9.70 -14.83
C SER A 65 7.67 10.48 -16.16
N THR A 66 8.39 11.60 -16.15
CA THR A 66 8.87 12.29 -17.35
C THR A 66 10.40 12.45 -17.26
N PRO A 67 11.22 11.90 -18.17
CA PRO A 67 10.85 11.06 -19.33
C PRO A 67 10.05 9.81 -18.95
N SER A 68 9.26 9.28 -19.88
CA SER A 68 8.43 8.09 -19.64
C SER A 68 9.30 6.87 -19.35
N GLY A 69 8.93 6.11 -18.32
CA GLY A 69 9.62 4.88 -17.94
C GLY A 69 9.01 4.25 -16.69
N ILE A 70 8.56 5.07 -15.75
CA ILE A 70 7.77 4.64 -14.59
C ILE A 70 6.29 4.87 -14.88
N SER A 71 5.48 3.84 -14.59
CA SER A 71 4.02 3.89 -14.63
C SER A 71 3.47 2.85 -13.65
N CYS A 72 3.61 3.12 -12.36
CA CYS A 72 3.24 2.20 -11.30
C CYS A 72 1.96 2.63 -10.58
N SER A 73 1.14 1.63 -10.22
CA SER A 73 -0.05 1.82 -9.41
C SER A 73 0.21 1.31 -7.99
N LEU A 74 -0.27 2.07 -7.01
CA LEU A 74 -0.14 1.81 -5.59
C LEU A 74 -1.53 1.51 -5.02
N SER A 75 -1.62 0.46 -4.20
CA SER A 75 -2.82 0.14 -3.43
C SER A 75 -2.41 -0.42 -2.08
N ALA A 76 -2.75 0.30 -1.01
CA ALA A 76 -2.35 -0.05 0.36
C ALA A 76 -0.84 -0.34 0.50
N GLY A 77 -0.02 0.49 -0.14
CA GLY A 77 1.44 0.36 -0.15
C GLY A 77 1.99 -0.73 -1.08
N ALA A 78 1.15 -1.63 -1.59
CA ALA A 78 1.54 -2.61 -2.59
C ALA A 78 1.65 -1.99 -3.97
N LEU A 79 2.63 -2.45 -4.74
CA LEU A 79 2.97 -1.94 -6.07
C LEU A 79 2.48 -2.87 -7.18
N SER A 80 2.08 -2.29 -8.31
CA SER A 80 1.81 -3.00 -9.56
C SER A 80 2.21 -2.15 -10.77
N GLY A 81 2.45 -2.78 -11.93
CA GLY A 81 2.92 -2.10 -13.13
C GLY A 81 4.43 -1.86 -13.16
N ILE A 82 4.88 -0.83 -13.89
CA ILE A 82 6.31 -0.54 -14.08
C ILE A 82 6.79 0.42 -13.01
N CYS A 83 7.34 -0.13 -11.92
CA CYS A 83 7.81 0.62 -10.74
C CYS A 83 9.32 0.86 -10.72
N SER A 84 10.05 0.35 -11.71
CA SER A 84 11.47 0.56 -11.86
C SER A 84 11.81 0.71 -13.33
N ALA A 85 12.63 1.71 -13.65
CA ALA A 85 13.08 2.00 -15.01
C ALA A 85 14.49 2.58 -14.98
N ARG A 86 15.20 2.47 -16.11
CA ARG A 86 16.52 3.07 -16.28
C ARG A 86 16.42 4.32 -17.14
N PHE A 87 17.13 5.36 -16.72
CA PHE A 87 17.20 6.66 -17.39
C PHE A 87 18.66 7.00 -17.68
N PRO A 88 18.99 7.76 -18.73
CA PRO A 88 20.36 8.14 -19.02
C PRO A 88 21.02 8.87 -17.83
N ALA A 89 22.32 8.64 -17.60
CA ALA A 89 23.07 9.40 -16.60
C ALA A 89 22.99 10.91 -16.91
N GLY A 90 22.80 11.71 -15.86
CA GLY A 90 22.58 13.15 -15.96
C GLY A 90 21.16 13.57 -16.38
N ALA A 91 20.28 12.63 -16.76
CA ALA A 91 18.90 12.97 -17.08
C ALA A 91 18.15 13.47 -15.84
N VAL A 92 17.31 14.49 -16.04
CA VAL A 92 16.39 14.97 -15.02
C VAL A 92 15.06 14.22 -15.17
N VAL A 93 14.69 13.47 -14.15
CA VAL A 93 13.44 12.69 -14.11
C VAL A 93 12.49 13.35 -13.13
N THR A 94 11.26 13.62 -13.57
CA THR A 94 10.18 14.15 -12.75
C THR A 94 9.14 13.07 -12.51
N LEU A 95 8.81 12.78 -11.25
CA LEU A 95 7.71 11.88 -10.88
C LEU A 95 6.46 12.69 -10.59
N SER A 96 5.35 12.30 -11.23
CA SER A 96 4.04 12.90 -11.11
C SER A 96 3.10 11.93 -10.40
N PRO A 97 2.59 12.27 -9.20
CA PRO A 97 1.61 11.47 -8.50
C PRO A 97 0.18 11.82 -8.95
N GLU A 98 -0.64 10.79 -9.10
CA GLU A 98 -2.06 10.88 -9.40
C GLU A 98 -2.82 10.08 -8.32
N PRO A 99 -3.37 10.75 -7.29
CA PRO A 99 -4.14 10.08 -6.25
C PRO A 99 -5.37 9.38 -6.81
N GLY A 100 -5.70 8.21 -6.25
CA GLY A 100 -6.99 7.59 -6.52
C GLY A 100 -8.13 8.43 -5.95
N ALA A 101 -9.36 8.22 -6.45
CA ALA A 101 -10.53 9.03 -6.10
C ALA A 101 -10.77 9.18 -4.58
N THR A 102 -10.36 8.19 -3.78
CA THR A 102 -10.57 8.15 -2.33
C THR A 102 -9.30 8.42 -1.51
N SER A 103 -8.25 8.92 -2.15
CA SER A 103 -6.91 9.06 -1.56
C SER A 103 -6.29 10.41 -1.88
N VAL A 104 -5.32 10.80 -1.07
CA VAL A 104 -4.45 11.95 -1.31
C VAL A 104 -3.00 11.48 -1.39
N PHE A 105 -2.26 12.14 -2.27
CA PHE A 105 -0.81 12.02 -2.27
C PHE A 105 -0.24 12.90 -1.16
N LEU A 106 0.46 12.29 -0.22
CA LEU A 106 1.01 12.99 0.93
C LEU A 106 2.37 13.63 0.59
N ALA A 107 3.32 12.80 0.15
CA ALA A 107 4.66 13.22 -0.20
C ALA A 107 5.44 12.09 -0.90
N PHE A 108 6.51 12.49 -1.58
CA PHE A 108 7.61 11.59 -1.87
C PHE A 108 8.59 11.55 -0.67
N GLY A 109 9.30 10.44 -0.51
CA GLY A 109 10.35 10.23 0.48
C GLY A 109 11.54 9.48 -0.12
N GLY A 110 12.52 9.12 0.71
CA GLY A 110 13.77 8.48 0.25
C GLY A 110 14.67 9.49 -0.45
N ASP A 111 15.20 9.13 -1.62
CA ASP A 111 16.13 9.96 -2.41
C ASP A 111 15.47 11.21 -3.04
N CYS A 112 14.22 11.47 -2.71
CA CYS A 112 13.41 12.56 -3.22
C CYS A 112 12.33 13.00 -2.23
N ALA A 113 12.73 13.55 -1.09
CA ALA A 113 11.83 13.96 -0.01
C ALA A 113 11.19 15.35 -0.24
N LEU A 114 10.33 15.47 -1.26
CA LEU A 114 9.58 16.70 -1.59
C LEU A 114 8.17 16.35 -2.11
N THR A 115 7.30 17.35 -2.27
CA THR A 115 5.96 17.19 -2.85
C THR A 115 5.99 16.98 -4.38
N SER A 116 6.98 17.55 -5.06
CA SER A 116 7.29 17.28 -6.47
C SER A 116 8.68 16.66 -6.56
N CYS A 117 8.78 15.39 -6.95
CA CYS A 117 10.08 14.75 -7.08
C CYS A 117 10.68 15.01 -8.45
N GLN A 118 11.66 15.93 -8.51
CA GLN A 118 12.52 16.12 -9.66
C GLN A 118 13.95 15.74 -9.28
N THR A 119 14.53 14.77 -9.98
CA THR A 119 15.82 14.20 -9.62
C THR A 119 16.74 14.05 -10.81
N THR A 120 18.01 14.43 -10.63
CA THR A 120 19.07 14.16 -11.60
C THR A 120 19.67 12.78 -11.35
N MET A 121 19.69 11.95 -12.39
CA MET A 121 20.17 10.57 -12.35
C MET A 121 21.70 10.54 -12.37
N GLN A 122 22.32 10.58 -11.19
CA GLN A 122 23.78 10.49 -11.01
C GLN A 122 24.21 9.15 -10.41
N ALA A 123 23.30 8.48 -9.69
CA ALA A 123 23.46 7.17 -9.09
C ALA A 123 22.06 6.52 -8.98
N PRO A 124 21.97 5.20 -8.76
CA PRO A 124 20.68 4.54 -8.56
C PRO A 124 19.90 5.19 -7.42
N ARG A 125 18.58 5.35 -7.59
CA ARG A 125 17.71 6.01 -6.61
C ARG A 125 16.49 5.18 -6.26
N VAL A 126 16.06 5.30 -5.01
CA VAL A 126 14.83 4.75 -4.47
C VAL A 126 13.97 5.88 -3.91
N VAL A 127 12.75 6.01 -4.45
CA VAL A 127 11.79 7.03 -4.04
C VAL A 127 10.55 6.36 -3.49
N THR A 128 10.14 6.73 -2.27
CA THR A 128 8.90 6.22 -1.68
C THR A 128 7.75 7.18 -1.97
N ALA A 129 6.70 6.71 -2.64
CA ALA A 129 5.46 7.46 -2.81
C ALA A 129 4.44 7.08 -1.73
N THR A 130 3.95 8.08 -0.98
CA THR A 130 2.98 7.86 0.09
C THR A 130 1.59 8.32 -0.34
N PHE A 131 0.65 7.38 -0.42
CA PHE A 131 -0.78 7.70 -0.58
C PHE A 131 -1.51 7.33 0.70
N VAL A 132 -2.30 8.27 1.22
CA VAL A 132 -3.17 8.01 2.37
C VAL A 132 -4.62 8.21 1.94
N PRO A 133 -5.57 7.47 2.53
CA PRO A 133 -6.97 7.71 2.26
C PRO A 133 -7.36 9.13 2.64
N ASN A 134 -8.26 9.72 1.87
CA ASN A 134 -8.77 11.06 2.11
C ASN A 134 -10.22 10.96 2.58
N PHE A 135 -10.45 11.13 3.87
CA PHE A 135 -11.73 10.86 4.49
C PHE A 135 -12.39 12.10 5.10
N LEU A 136 -13.71 12.23 4.93
CA LEU A 136 -14.60 13.07 5.72
C LEU A 136 -15.02 12.29 6.96
N SER A 137 -14.89 12.92 8.14
CA SER A 137 -15.43 12.38 9.40
C SER A 137 -16.81 12.97 9.66
N VAL A 138 -17.79 12.10 9.85
CA VAL A 138 -19.15 12.48 10.29
C VAL A 138 -19.33 12.00 11.73
N VAL A 139 -19.79 12.88 12.62
CA VAL A 139 -20.02 12.56 14.04
C VAL A 139 -21.48 12.83 14.39
N ALA A 140 -22.17 11.80 14.85
CA ALA A 140 -23.54 11.87 15.34
C ALA A 140 -23.56 12.23 16.83
N ASN A 141 -24.26 13.32 17.19
CA ASN A 141 -24.46 13.74 18.57
C ASN A 141 -25.94 13.99 18.84
N ALA A 142 -26.44 13.61 20.02
CA ALA A 142 -27.76 14.05 20.46
C ALA A 142 -27.67 15.42 21.13
N ALA A 143 -28.48 16.37 20.65
CA ALA A 143 -28.58 17.71 21.21
C ALA A 143 -29.70 17.86 22.26
N SER A 144 -30.53 16.83 22.46
CA SER A 144 -31.72 16.89 23.32
C SER A 144 -31.93 15.59 24.11
N VAL A 145 -32.91 15.57 25.01
CA VAL A 145 -33.24 14.44 25.92
C VAL A 145 -33.80 13.22 25.17
N GLY A 146 -34.14 13.34 23.88
CA GLY A 146 -34.65 12.26 23.05
C GLY A 146 -33.55 11.33 22.54
N GLY A 147 -33.79 10.02 22.61
CA GLY A 147 -32.93 9.01 21.98
C GLY A 147 -33.37 8.67 20.55
N GLY A 148 -32.57 7.90 19.84
CA GLY A 148 -32.87 7.45 18.47
C GLY A 148 -31.67 6.76 17.84
N ARG A 149 -31.86 6.20 16.64
CA ARG A 149 -30.79 5.58 15.87
C ARG A 149 -30.43 6.44 14.67
N ILE A 150 -29.14 6.56 14.35
CA ILE A 150 -28.67 7.19 13.11
C ILE A 150 -27.89 6.16 12.32
N VAL A 151 -28.23 6.03 11.03
CA VAL A 151 -27.54 5.16 10.07
C VAL A 151 -27.09 5.95 8.85
N SER A 152 -25.93 5.61 8.29
CA SER A 152 -25.44 6.22 7.04
C SER A 152 -25.58 5.29 5.83
N THR A 153 -25.73 5.89 4.65
CA THR A 153 -25.47 5.25 3.36
C THR A 153 -24.44 6.09 2.59
N PRO A 154 -23.25 5.56 2.24
CA PRO A 154 -22.76 4.19 2.49
C PRO A 154 -22.68 3.81 3.97
N ALA A 155 -22.75 2.50 4.27
CA ALA A 155 -22.71 2.01 5.63
C ALA A 155 -21.38 2.39 6.32
N GLY A 156 -21.46 2.92 7.52
CA GLY A 156 -20.29 3.36 8.29
C GLY A 156 -20.67 3.93 9.65
N ILE A 157 -21.83 4.59 9.73
CA ILE A 157 -22.47 5.03 10.96
C ILE A 157 -23.68 4.12 11.22
N ASP A 158 -23.73 3.58 12.42
CA ASP A 158 -24.90 2.91 12.99
C ASP A 158 -24.78 3.09 14.51
N CYS A 159 -25.46 4.11 15.01
CA CYS A 159 -25.38 4.45 16.43
C CYS A 159 -26.74 4.73 17.04
N ILE A 160 -26.84 4.39 18.32
CA ILE A 160 -27.98 4.68 19.17
C ILE A 160 -27.62 5.88 20.05
N LEU A 161 -28.28 7.00 19.83
CA LEU A 161 -28.20 8.18 20.69
C LEU A 161 -29.12 7.98 21.90
N ASN A 162 -28.61 8.23 23.11
CA ASN A 162 -29.34 8.08 24.36
C ASN A 162 -29.42 9.44 25.09
N GLY A 163 -30.09 10.41 24.47
CA GLY A 163 -30.24 11.75 25.03
C GLY A 163 -28.89 12.46 25.24
N THR A 164 -28.58 12.86 26.48
CA THR A 164 -27.32 13.58 26.80
C THR A 164 -26.10 12.67 26.98
N ALA A 165 -26.26 11.34 26.88
CA ALA A 165 -25.16 10.40 26.98
C ALA A 165 -24.48 10.18 25.61
N PRO A 166 -23.18 9.81 25.58
CA PRO A 166 -22.53 9.36 24.36
C PRO A 166 -23.35 8.23 23.72
N GLY A 167 -23.58 8.32 22.42
CA GLY A 167 -24.27 7.25 21.70
C GLY A 167 -23.53 5.93 21.81
N THR A 168 -24.26 4.81 21.77
CA THR A 168 -23.68 3.47 21.68
C THR A 168 -23.59 3.03 20.22
N GLY A 169 -22.62 2.19 19.88
CA GLY A 169 -22.35 1.79 18.50
C GLY A 169 -21.34 2.69 17.79
N SER A 170 -21.38 2.69 16.45
CA SER A 170 -20.43 3.43 15.61
C SER A 170 -20.97 4.83 15.30
N CYS A 171 -20.76 5.78 16.22
CA CYS A 171 -21.23 7.16 16.10
C CYS A 171 -20.39 8.05 15.17
N SER A 172 -19.31 7.50 14.65
CA SER A 172 -18.41 8.20 13.74
C SER A 172 -17.90 7.27 12.66
N SER A 173 -17.77 7.80 11.45
CA SER A 173 -17.13 7.08 10.36
C SER A 173 -16.41 8.00 9.41
N SER A 174 -15.49 7.40 8.67
CA SER A 174 -14.62 8.04 7.70
C SER A 174 -15.06 7.61 6.30
N PHE A 175 -15.59 8.55 5.52
CA PHE A 175 -16.02 8.32 4.14
C PHE A 175 -15.06 8.99 3.16
N PRO A 176 -14.75 8.39 2.01
CA PRO A 176 -13.91 9.06 1.01
C PRO A 176 -14.44 10.44 0.61
N LEU A 177 -13.58 11.42 0.37
CA LEU A 177 -14.02 12.72 -0.17
C LEU A 177 -14.76 12.55 -1.50
N GLY A 178 -15.80 13.36 -1.70
CA GLY A 178 -16.69 13.26 -2.86
C GLY A 178 -17.72 12.14 -2.77
N THR A 179 -17.71 11.34 -1.70
CA THR A 179 -18.81 10.40 -1.40
C THR A 179 -20.00 11.22 -0.91
N GLU A 180 -21.15 11.06 -1.57
CA GLU A 180 -22.43 11.52 -1.05
C GLU A 180 -22.84 10.61 0.12
N VAL A 181 -23.02 11.19 1.31
CA VAL A 181 -23.31 10.43 2.53
C VAL A 181 -24.69 10.80 3.03
N SER A 182 -25.66 9.92 2.79
CA SER A 182 -27.01 10.08 3.32
C SER A 182 -27.08 9.60 4.76
N LEU A 183 -27.46 10.46 5.70
CA LEU A 183 -27.78 10.11 7.08
C LEU A 183 -29.29 9.99 7.26
N MET A 184 -29.73 8.84 7.73
CA MET A 184 -31.12 8.57 8.09
C MET A 184 -31.23 8.41 9.60
N GLN A 185 -32.31 8.95 10.16
CA GLN A 185 -32.54 8.97 11.59
C GLN A 185 -33.87 8.27 11.93
N GLU A 186 -33.85 7.49 13.01
CA GLU A 186 -34.97 6.71 13.54
C GLU A 186 -35.19 7.11 15.00
N PRO A 187 -36.04 8.11 15.29
CA PRO A 187 -36.34 8.53 16.66
C PRO A 187 -36.88 7.39 17.50
N SER A 188 -36.46 7.32 18.76
CA SER A 188 -37.06 6.41 19.76
C SER A 188 -38.52 6.80 20.05
N ALA A 189 -39.31 5.86 20.57
CA ALA A 189 -40.72 6.11 20.90
C ALA A 189 -40.88 7.32 21.84
N GLY A 190 -41.67 8.31 21.41
CA GLY A 190 -41.89 9.56 22.15
C GLY A 190 -40.84 10.66 21.89
N ALA A 191 -39.78 10.37 21.12
CA ALA A 191 -38.86 11.38 20.63
C ALA A 191 -39.32 11.93 19.28
N VAL A 192 -39.02 13.20 19.04
CA VAL A 192 -39.23 13.86 17.75
C VAL A 192 -37.88 14.36 17.26
N PHE A 193 -37.60 14.12 15.97
CA PHE A 193 -36.42 14.69 15.35
C PHE A 193 -36.59 16.19 15.18
N GLY A 194 -35.66 16.97 15.72
CA GLY A 194 -35.66 18.42 15.59
C GLY A 194 -35.10 18.87 14.25
N SER A 195 -33.78 18.74 14.10
CA SER A 195 -33.07 19.08 12.87
C SER A 195 -31.68 18.47 12.88
N TRP A 196 -31.07 18.41 11.69
CA TRP A 196 -29.62 18.32 11.59
C TRP A 196 -28.98 19.68 11.95
N SER A 197 -27.66 19.68 12.17
CA SER A 197 -26.90 20.90 12.48
C SER A 197 -25.54 20.91 11.78
N ALA A 198 -24.80 22.01 11.91
CA ALA A 198 -23.53 22.26 11.24
C ALA A 198 -23.66 22.19 9.70
N ASN A 199 -22.91 21.30 9.04
CA ASN A 199 -22.84 21.20 7.59
C ASN A 199 -24.01 20.44 6.96
N CYS A 200 -25.00 20.02 7.75
CA CYS A 200 -26.18 19.27 7.31
C CYS A 200 -27.44 20.13 7.46
N THR A 201 -28.15 20.41 6.35
CA THR A 201 -29.37 21.24 6.35
C THR A 201 -30.62 20.59 5.72
N GLY A 202 -30.57 19.30 5.33
CA GLY A 202 -31.70 18.57 4.70
C GLY A 202 -32.14 17.33 5.49
N ASP A 203 -33.31 16.76 5.17
CA ASP A 203 -33.81 15.49 5.72
C ASP A 203 -34.20 14.51 4.59
N PRO A 204 -33.39 13.47 4.30
CA PRO A 204 -32.14 13.10 4.97
C PRO A 204 -31.00 14.11 4.74
N CYS A 205 -30.00 14.16 5.63
CA CYS A 205 -28.77 14.92 5.35
C CYS A 205 -27.96 14.16 4.30
N VAL A 206 -27.58 14.82 3.20
CA VAL A 206 -26.74 14.29 2.10
C VAL A 206 -25.49 15.13 1.90
#